data_AF-A0A653P0J3-F1
#
_entry.id   AF-A0A653P0J3-F1
#
_cell.length_a   1.000
_cell.length_b   1.000
_cell.length_c   1.000
_cell.angle_alpha   90.00
_cell.angle_beta   90.00
_cell.angle_gamma   90.00
#
_symmetry.space_group_name_H-M   'P 1'
#
loop_
_entity.id
_entity.type
_entity.pdbx_description
1 polymer ?
#
loop_
_entity_poly.entity_id
_entity_poly.type
_entity_poly.pdbx_seq_one_letter_code
_entity_poly.pdbx_strand_id
1 'polypeptide(L)'
;MSTEVTPDPAPAVPKPEAPAQEATDWKAEARKWEERSKANKTALDELTPKYEAAEAERSTLAERVKEFETKAERSKTVTEVAKDAGVPADALRGNTREELEAHAEVLKALIKPSGPVVPGQEKSPSKIEADPMRSLARSLFAPEAQ
;
A
#
# COMPACT_ATOMS: atom_id res chain seq x y z
N MET A 1 91.87 -55.50 -28.80
CA MET A 1 90.77 -55.79 -29.75
C MET A 1 89.53 -56.10 -28.92
N SER A 2 88.46 -55.33 -29.18
CA SER A 2 87.00 -55.48 -28.92
C SER A 2 86.48 -56.84 -28.40
N THR A 3 85.38 -57.01 -27.66
CA THR A 3 84.19 -56.25 -27.18
C THR A 3 83.50 -57.22 -26.19
N GLU A 4 82.65 -56.86 -25.22
CA GLU A 4 81.28 -56.32 -25.36
C GLU A 4 80.71 -55.99 -23.96
N VAL A 5 79.80 -55.02 -23.96
CA VAL A 5 79.12 -54.38 -22.83
C VAL A 5 77.89 -55.17 -22.40
N THR A 6 77.64 -55.28 -21.10
CA THR A 6 76.27 -55.30 -20.53
C THR A 6 76.30 -54.70 -19.12
N PRO A 7 75.60 -53.59 -18.86
CA PRO A 7 75.47 -52.98 -17.54
C PRO A 7 74.07 -53.27 -16.95
N ASP A 8 73.99 -53.79 -15.72
CA ASP A 8 72.79 -53.70 -14.85
C ASP A 8 73.07 -54.35 -13.48
N PRO A 9 72.32 -54.09 -12.40
CA PRO A 9 71.59 -52.88 -12.00
C PRO A 9 72.10 -52.32 -10.66
N ALA A 10 71.82 -51.05 -10.40
CA ALA A 10 71.76 -50.53 -9.03
C ALA A 10 70.41 -50.92 -8.38
N PRO A 11 70.40 -51.39 -7.12
CA PRO A 11 69.24 -51.19 -6.25
C PRO A 11 69.67 -50.77 -4.84
N ALA A 12 68.96 -49.97 -4.07
CA ALA A 12 67.74 -49.21 -4.27
C ALA A 12 67.82 -48.06 -3.26
N VAL A 13 67.57 -46.84 -3.70
CA VAL A 13 67.28 -45.74 -2.79
C VAL A 13 66.03 -46.12 -1.96
N PRO A 14 66.00 -45.88 -0.63
CA PRO A 14 64.80 -46.15 0.15
C PRO A 14 63.66 -45.29 -0.40
N LYS A 15 62.60 -45.97 -0.85
CA LYS A 15 61.33 -45.38 -1.27
C LYS A 15 60.82 -44.49 -0.12
N PRO A 16 60.52 -43.20 -0.33
CA PRO A 16 59.92 -42.38 0.70
C PRO A 16 58.53 -42.94 0.98
N GLU A 17 58.25 -43.24 2.25
CA GLU A 17 56.93 -43.58 2.77
C GLU A 17 55.97 -42.44 2.38
N ALA A 18 55.03 -42.75 1.49
CA ALA A 18 53.96 -41.82 1.19
C ALA A 18 53.17 -41.57 2.49
N PRO A 19 52.82 -40.32 2.83
CA PRO A 19 51.94 -40.07 3.95
C PRO A 19 50.67 -40.87 3.69
N ALA A 20 50.19 -41.59 4.70
CA ALA A 20 48.88 -42.23 4.66
C ALA A 20 47.83 -41.14 4.39
N GLN A 21 47.53 -40.93 3.11
CA GLN A 21 46.39 -40.15 2.69
C GLN A 21 45.20 -40.93 3.21
N GLU A 22 44.47 -40.36 4.17
CA GLU A 22 43.16 -40.87 4.58
C GLU A 22 42.37 -41.11 3.30
N ALA A 23 42.19 -42.37 2.92
CA ALA A 23 41.50 -42.73 1.70
C ALA A 23 40.05 -42.32 1.90
N THR A 24 39.67 -41.17 1.35
CA THR A 24 38.32 -40.62 1.44
C THR A 24 37.31 -41.69 1.00
N ASP A 25 36.44 -42.09 1.93
CA ASP A 25 35.37 -43.03 1.61
C ASP A 25 34.28 -42.31 0.80
N TRP A 26 34.47 -42.29 -0.51
CA TRP A 26 33.53 -41.70 -1.48
C TRP A 26 32.10 -42.23 -1.34
N LYS A 27 31.91 -43.45 -0.82
CA LYS A 27 30.58 -44.02 -0.58
C LYS A 27 29.91 -43.36 0.63
N ALA A 28 30.68 -43.07 1.68
CA ALA A 28 30.19 -42.31 2.82
C ALA A 28 29.86 -40.86 2.44
N GLU A 29 30.67 -40.24 1.59
CA GLU A 29 30.40 -38.89 1.09
C GLU A 29 29.17 -38.83 0.18
N ALA A 30 29.01 -39.79 -0.74
CA ALA A 30 27.82 -39.88 -1.59
C ALA A 30 26.53 -39.98 -0.76
N ARG A 31 26.54 -40.77 0.33
CA ARG A 31 25.39 -40.86 1.25
C ARG A 31 25.11 -39.54 1.97
N LYS A 32 26.14 -38.85 2.47
CA LYS A 32 25.98 -37.52 3.09
C LYS A 32 25.36 -36.52 2.12
N TRP A 33 25.76 -36.55 0.85
CA TRP A 33 25.23 -35.65 -0.18
C TRP A 33 23.79 -36.01 -0.54
N GLU A 34 23.47 -37.30 -0.59
CA GLU A 34 22.10 -37.78 -0.81
C GLU A 34 21.18 -37.35 0.34
N GLU A 35 21.60 -37.53 1.59
CA GLU A 35 20.88 -37.09 2.78
C GLU A 35 20.67 -35.57 2.78
N ARG A 36 21.72 -34.79 2.48
CA ARG A 36 21.63 -33.32 2.37
C ARG A 36 20.70 -32.88 1.24
N SER A 37 20.74 -33.55 0.09
CA SER A 37 19.86 -33.23 -1.04
C SER A 37 18.40 -33.49 -0.67
N LYS A 38 18.10 -34.62 -0.02
CA LYS A 38 16.77 -34.94 0.48
C LYS A 38 16.29 -33.92 1.50
N ALA A 39 17.11 -33.59 2.50
CA ALA A 39 16.77 -32.61 3.52
C ALA A 39 16.50 -31.22 2.92
N ASN A 40 17.35 -30.78 1.98
CA ASN A 40 17.15 -29.51 1.27
C ASN A 40 15.89 -29.51 0.42
N LYS A 41 15.57 -30.63 -0.25
CA LYS A 41 14.33 -30.77 -1.01
C LYS A 41 13.11 -30.67 -0.08
N THR A 42 13.10 -31.40 1.03
CA THR A 42 12.00 -31.31 2.01
C THR A 42 11.84 -29.91 2.56
N ALA A 43 12.96 -29.23 2.88
CA ALA A 43 12.91 -27.84 3.32
C ALA A 43 12.34 -26.88 2.26
N LEU A 44 12.67 -27.09 0.98
CA LEU A 44 12.10 -26.33 -0.13
C LEU A 44 10.61 -26.62 -0.31
N ASP A 45 10.22 -27.88 -0.26
CA ASP A 45 8.82 -28.31 -0.40
C ASP A 45 7.94 -27.71 0.74
N GLU A 46 8.51 -27.51 1.94
CA GLU A 46 7.83 -26.83 3.05
C GLU A 46 7.83 -25.29 2.94
N LEU A 47 8.86 -24.69 2.34
CA LEU A 47 9.00 -23.24 2.20
C LEU A 47 8.19 -22.69 1.02
N THR A 48 8.11 -23.43 -0.09
CA THR A 48 7.39 -23.04 -1.30
C THR A 48 5.94 -22.62 -1.02
N PRO A 49 5.09 -23.43 -0.35
CA PRO A 49 3.71 -23.03 -0.10
C PRO A 49 3.59 -21.83 0.84
N LYS A 50 4.53 -21.66 1.77
CA LYS A 50 4.56 -20.48 2.67
C LYS A 50 4.93 -19.22 1.90
N TYR A 51 5.87 -19.32 0.97
CA TYR A 51 6.25 -18.21 0.11
C TYR A 51 5.11 -17.81 -0.83
N GLU A 52 4.47 -18.78 -1.47
CA GLU A 52 3.30 -18.54 -2.34
C GLU A 52 2.14 -17.92 -1.56
N ALA A 53 1.84 -18.43 -0.36
CA ALA A 53 0.82 -17.84 0.51
C ALA A 53 1.17 -16.39 0.91
N ALA A 54 2.42 -16.14 1.30
CA ALA A 54 2.88 -14.80 1.66
C ALA A 54 2.87 -13.83 0.46
N GLU A 55 3.18 -14.31 -0.74
CA GLU A 55 3.10 -13.50 -1.95
C GLU A 55 1.65 -13.16 -2.31
N ALA A 56 0.74 -14.14 -2.21
CA ALA A 56 -0.69 -13.93 -2.41
C ALA A 56 -1.24 -12.90 -1.42
N GLU A 57 -0.94 -13.05 -0.13
CA GLU A 57 -1.33 -12.06 0.89
C GLU A 57 -0.73 -10.69 0.59
N ARG A 58 0.56 -10.62 0.27
CA ARG A 58 1.23 -9.35 -0.09
C ARG A 58 0.58 -8.68 -1.29
N SER A 59 0.18 -9.45 -2.30
CA SER A 59 -0.53 -8.93 -3.48
C SER A 59 -1.87 -8.32 -3.08
N THR A 60 -2.69 -9.06 -2.31
CA THR A 60 -3.99 -8.55 -1.84
C THR A 60 -3.86 -7.32 -0.94
N LEU A 61 -2.84 -7.28 -0.07
CA LEU A 61 -2.54 -6.11 0.76
C LEU A 61 -2.10 -4.92 -0.09
N ALA A 62 -1.25 -5.15 -1.10
CA ALA A 62 -0.81 -4.10 -2.01
C ALA A 62 -1.98 -3.50 -2.82
N GLU A 63 -2.93 -4.33 -3.26
CA GLU A 63 -4.16 -3.86 -3.91
C GLU A 63 -5.00 -2.99 -2.96
N ARG A 64 -5.22 -3.45 -1.73
CA ARG A 64 -5.95 -2.66 -0.72
C ARG A 64 -5.27 -1.33 -0.41
N VAL A 65 -3.94 -1.33 -0.27
CA VAL A 65 -3.16 -0.10 -0.06
C VAL A 65 -3.36 0.86 -1.21
N LYS A 66 -3.23 0.40 -2.46
CA LYS A 66 -3.51 1.23 -3.65
C LYS A 66 -4.93 1.78 -3.67
N GLU A 67 -5.94 0.98 -3.31
CA GLU A 67 -7.31 1.46 -3.19
C GLU A 67 -7.48 2.57 -2.14
N PHE A 68 -6.81 2.46 -0.99
CA PHE A 68 -6.85 3.48 0.04
C PHE A 68 -6.07 4.73 -0.36
N GLU A 69 -4.90 4.58 -0.98
CA GLU A 69 -4.10 5.69 -1.50
C GLU A 69 -4.88 6.46 -2.57
N THR A 70 -5.45 5.77 -3.55
CA THR A 70 -6.28 6.42 -4.60
C THR A 70 -7.50 7.12 -4.02
N LYS A 71 -8.17 6.54 -3.01
CA LYS A 71 -9.27 7.21 -2.29
C LYS A 71 -8.79 8.45 -1.53
N ALA A 72 -7.65 8.38 -0.86
CA ALA A 72 -7.09 9.49 -0.10
C ALA A 72 -6.64 10.63 -1.01
N GLU A 73 -5.92 10.33 -2.08
CA GLU A 73 -5.53 11.29 -3.11
C GLU A 73 -6.75 11.93 -3.76
N ARG A 74 -7.76 11.13 -4.13
CA ARG A 74 -9.02 11.64 -4.64
C ARG A 74 -9.69 12.59 -3.65
N SER A 75 -9.78 12.22 -2.37
CA SER A 75 -10.41 13.08 -1.36
C SER A 75 -9.71 14.44 -1.24
N LYS A 76 -8.37 14.46 -1.30
CA LYS A 76 -7.59 15.70 -1.31
C LYS A 76 -7.92 16.55 -2.53
N THR A 77 -7.87 15.97 -3.73
CA THR A 77 -8.22 16.67 -4.98
C THR A 77 -9.66 17.22 -4.95
N VAL A 78 -10.61 16.43 -4.45
CA VAL A 78 -12.01 16.88 -4.28
C VAL A 78 -12.08 18.07 -3.34
N THR A 79 -11.39 18.03 -2.20
CA THR A 79 -11.39 19.16 -1.25
C THR A 79 -10.72 20.41 -1.80
N GLU A 80 -9.69 20.29 -2.64
CA GLU A 80 -9.05 21.43 -3.30
C GLU A 80 -10.00 22.08 -4.32
N VAL A 81 -10.54 21.29 -5.25
CA VAL A 81 -11.50 21.79 -6.26
C VAL A 81 -12.75 22.39 -5.62
N ALA A 82 -13.25 21.77 -4.54
CA ALA A 82 -14.37 22.28 -3.75
C ALA A 82 -14.10 23.67 -3.14
N LYS A 83 -12.90 23.86 -2.56
CA LYS A 83 -12.48 25.14 -1.97
C LYS A 83 -12.38 26.22 -3.04
N ASP A 84 -11.79 25.91 -4.19
CA ASP A 84 -11.60 26.88 -5.28
C ASP A 84 -12.94 27.29 -5.92
N ALA A 85 -13.88 26.35 -6.04
CA ALA A 85 -15.21 26.63 -6.57
C ALA A 85 -16.16 27.29 -5.54
N GLY A 86 -15.89 27.13 -4.24
CA GLY A 86 -16.77 27.58 -3.16
C GLY A 86 -18.00 26.68 -2.95
N VAL A 87 -17.88 25.39 -3.26
CA VAL A 87 -18.95 24.38 -3.21
C VAL A 87 -18.55 23.32 -2.18
N PRO A 88 -19.48 22.77 -1.36
CA PRO A 88 -19.14 21.71 -0.40
C PRO A 88 -18.58 20.47 -1.10
N ALA A 89 -17.49 19.92 -0.56
CA ALA A 89 -16.80 18.75 -1.12
C ALA A 89 -17.70 17.52 -1.28
N ASP A 90 -18.67 17.33 -0.37
CA ASP A 90 -19.65 16.23 -0.42
C ASP A 90 -20.61 16.32 -1.61
N ALA A 91 -20.74 17.50 -2.23
CA ALA A 91 -21.58 17.71 -3.40
C ALA A 91 -20.85 17.44 -4.72
N LEU A 92 -19.52 17.33 -4.73
CA LEU A 92 -18.75 17.06 -5.94
C LEU A 92 -18.70 15.56 -6.24
N ARG A 93 -19.06 15.19 -7.47
CA ARG A 93 -18.96 13.83 -7.98
C ARG A 93 -18.08 13.83 -9.23
N GLY A 94 -17.11 12.93 -9.25
CA GLY A 94 -16.14 12.80 -10.32
C GLY A 94 -14.93 12.02 -9.85
N ASN A 95 -14.20 11.41 -10.78
CA ASN A 95 -12.97 10.69 -10.49
C ASN A 95 -11.72 11.42 -11.01
N THR A 96 -11.90 12.33 -11.98
CA THR A 96 -10.84 13.18 -12.54
C THR A 96 -11.00 14.63 -12.11
N ARG A 97 -9.92 15.41 -12.19
CA ARG A 97 -9.94 16.83 -11.82
C ARG A 97 -10.88 17.62 -12.73
N GLU A 98 -10.88 17.32 -14.03
CA GLU A 98 -11.70 17.99 -15.03
C GLU A 98 -13.21 17.73 -14.80
N GLU A 99 -13.58 16.50 -14.44
CA GLU A 99 -14.96 16.17 -14.06
C GLU A 99 -15.40 16.92 -12.80
N LEU A 100 -14.52 16.98 -11.80
CA LEU A 100 -14.79 17.68 -10.55
C LEU A 100 -14.96 19.19 -10.77
N GLU A 101 -14.10 19.80 -11.60
CA GLU A 101 -14.16 21.22 -11.94
C GLU A 101 -15.45 21.54 -12.71
N ALA A 102 -15.77 20.77 -13.75
CA ALA A 102 -17.00 20.96 -14.52
C ALA A 102 -18.25 20.83 -13.64
N HIS A 103 -18.29 19.83 -12.75
CA HIS A 103 -19.40 19.67 -11.82
C HIS A 103 -19.46 20.82 -10.80
N ALA A 104 -18.31 21.30 -10.33
CA ALA A 104 -18.23 22.42 -9.43
C ALA A 104 -18.73 23.72 -10.07
N GLU A 105 -18.44 23.96 -11.35
CA GLU A 105 -18.97 25.11 -12.10
C GLU A 105 -20.49 25.06 -12.25
N VAL A 106 -21.05 23.89 -12.58
CA VAL A 106 -22.50 23.68 -12.64
C VAL A 106 -23.16 23.98 -11.29
N LEU A 107 -22.59 23.46 -10.20
CA LEU A 107 -23.11 23.70 -8.85
C LEU A 107 -22.97 25.17 -8.44
N LYS A 108 -21.86 25.83 -8.80
CA LYS A 108 -21.64 27.25 -8.53
C LYS A 108 -22.68 28.13 -9.21
N ALA A 109 -23.11 27.78 -10.42
CA ALA A 109 -24.20 28.46 -11.11
C ALA A 109 -25.55 28.26 -10.42
N LEU A 110 -25.79 27.06 -9.86
CA LEU A 110 -27.07 26.70 -9.22
C LEU A 110 -27.23 27.22 -7.78
N ILE A 111 -26.12 27.35 -7.03
CA ILE A 111 -26.13 27.71 -5.59
C ILE A 111 -26.25 29.23 -5.38
N LYS A 112 -25.97 30.06 -6.39
CA LYS A 112 -26.19 31.52 -6.26
C LYS A 112 -27.67 31.77 -5.94
N PRO A 113 -28.00 32.49 -4.84
CA PRO A 113 -29.37 32.79 -4.48
C PRO A 113 -29.98 33.71 -5.56
N SER A 114 -30.62 33.09 -6.56
CA SER A 114 -31.35 33.76 -7.63
C SER A 114 -32.79 34.00 -7.20
N GLY A 115 -32.95 34.65 -6.04
CA GLY A 115 -34.24 35.15 -5.57
C GLY A 115 -34.33 36.64 -5.88
N PRO A 116 -35.50 37.16 -6.30
CA PRO A 116 -35.70 38.61 -6.38
C PRO A 116 -35.43 39.22 -4.99
N VAL A 117 -34.46 40.14 -4.92
CA VAL A 117 -34.21 40.92 -3.71
C VAL A 117 -35.38 41.88 -3.55
N VAL A 118 -36.33 41.52 -2.69
CA VAL A 118 -37.45 42.41 -2.37
C VAL A 118 -36.90 43.53 -1.49
N PRO A 119 -37.04 44.81 -1.87
CA PRO A 119 -36.66 45.92 -1.01
C PRO A 119 -37.36 45.81 0.35
N GLY A 120 -36.62 45.83 1.46
CA GLY A 120 -37.17 45.69 2.81
C GLY A 120 -37.23 44.27 3.38
N GLN A 121 -36.63 43.28 2.73
CA GLN A 121 -36.54 41.90 3.24
C GLN A 121 -35.79 41.78 4.58
N GLU A 122 -34.90 42.73 4.88
CA GLU A 122 -34.28 42.94 6.20
C GLU A 122 -35.27 43.33 7.32
N LYS A 123 -36.44 43.87 6.96
CA LYS A 123 -37.52 44.23 7.91
C LYS A 123 -38.53 43.09 8.13
N SER A 124 -38.22 41.89 7.64
CA SER A 124 -39.02 40.71 7.91
C SER A 124 -38.94 40.40 9.43
N PRO A 125 -40.06 40.11 10.10
CA PRO A 125 -40.10 39.91 11.55
C PRO A 125 -39.21 38.77 12.07
N SER A 126 -38.76 37.87 11.19
CA SER A 126 -37.84 36.78 11.49
C SER A 126 -36.36 37.17 11.53
N LYS A 127 -35.99 38.35 11.01
CA LYS A 127 -34.58 38.80 10.87
C LYS A 127 -34.24 40.07 11.64
N ILE A 128 -35.23 40.72 12.24
CA ILE A 128 -35.03 41.87 13.13
C ILE A 128 -34.74 41.31 14.53
N GLU A 129 -33.64 41.73 15.16
CA GLU A 129 -33.37 41.41 16.57
C GLU A 129 -34.59 41.83 17.43
N ALA A 130 -34.99 40.96 18.35
CA ALA A 130 -36.22 41.15 19.10
C ALA A 130 -36.18 42.45 19.90
N ASP A 131 -36.98 43.43 19.48
CA ASP A 131 -37.23 44.63 20.25
C ASP A 131 -37.71 44.22 21.66
N PRO A 132 -37.07 44.70 22.74
CA PRO A 132 -37.44 44.33 24.12
C PRO A 132 -38.93 44.58 24.40
N MET A 133 -39.55 45.57 23.75
CA MET A 133 -40.98 45.85 23.90
C MET A 133 -41.87 44.78 23.22
N ARG A 134 -41.41 44.19 22.11
CA ARG A 134 -42.10 43.07 21.47
C ARG A 134 -41.97 41.78 22.27
N SER A 135 -40.82 41.55 22.90
CA SER A 135 -40.62 40.41 23.80
C SER A 135 -41.54 40.49 25.03
N LEU A 136 -41.61 41.68 25.65
CA LEU A 136 -42.52 41.94 26.77
C LEU A 136 -43.98 41.73 26.36
N ALA A 137 -44.42 42.29 25.22
CA ALA A 137 -45.79 42.09 24.73
C ALA A 137 -46.10 40.61 24.46
N ARG A 138 -45.13 39.84 23.96
CA ARG A 138 -45.29 38.38 23.77
C ARG A 138 -45.47 37.67 25.11
N SER A 139 -44.72 38.05 26.14
CA SER A 139 -44.84 37.46 27.48
C SER A 139 -46.15 37.80 28.19
N LEU A 140 -46.74 38.96 27.91
CA LEU A 140 -47.99 39.41 28.53
C LEU A 140 -49.24 38.86 27.82
N PHE A 141 -49.16 38.60 26.51
CA PHE A 141 -50.33 38.29 25.68
C PHE A 141 -50.27 36.93 24.96
N ALA A 142 -49.18 36.16 25.08
CA ALA A 142 -49.19 34.78 24.62
C ALA A 142 -49.85 33.88 25.69
N PRO A 143 -50.88 33.09 25.34
CA PRO A 143 -51.40 32.09 26.26
C PRO A 143 -50.33 31.01 26.47
N GLU A 144 -49.92 30.80 27.72
CA GLU A 144 -49.16 29.61 28.12
C GLU A 144 -49.93 28.37 27.66
N ALA A 145 -49.41 27.67 26.65
CA ALA A 145 -49.84 26.33 26.34
C ALA A 145 -49.16 25.39 27.35
N GLN A 146 -49.97 24.87 28.28
CA GLN A 146 -49.65 23.67 29.07
C GLN A 146 -49.62 22.43 28.18
#